data_AF-A0A3M2BJK5-F1
#
_entry.id   AF-A0A3M2BJK5-F1
#
_cell.length_a   1.000
_cell.length_b   1.000
_cell.length_c   1.000
_cell.angle_alpha   90.00
_cell.angle_beta   90.00
_cell.angle_gamma   90.00
#
_symmetry.space_group_name_H-M   'P 1'
#
loop_
_entity.id
_entity.type
_entity.pdbx_description
1 polymer ?
#
loop_
_entity_poly.entity_id
_entity_poly.type
_entity_poly.pdbx_seq_one_letter_code
_entity_poly.pdbx_strand_id
1 'polypeptide(L)'
;MVVDWLFRFVFVLYCFTAGLLFLYTPWTATWDVLVGNLPFDLELLGRPLVRGAMSGFGLVHLVWVANELDEALRREPEVDG
;
A
#
# COMPACT_ATOMS: atom_id res chain seq x y z
N MET A 1 4.22 19.13 16.71
CA MET A 1 2.75 19.10 16.57
C MET A 1 2.30 19.15 15.11
N VAL A 2 2.54 20.25 14.36
CA VAL A 2 2.15 20.33 12.92
C VAL A 2 2.98 19.41 12.03
N VAL A 3 4.29 19.31 12.28
CA VAL A 3 5.21 18.46 11.50
C VAL A 3 4.84 16.98 11.62
N ASP A 4 4.49 16.53 12.83
CA ASP A 4 4.10 15.13 13.09
C ASP A 4 2.82 14.74 12.36
N TRP A 5 1.86 15.67 12.28
CA TRP A 5 0.61 15.46 11.55
C TRP A 5 0.85 15.38 10.04
N LEU A 6 1.70 16.25 9.49
CA LEU A 6 2.09 16.20 8.08
C LEU A 6 2.79 14.88 7.74
N PHE A 7 3.73 14.42 8.58
CA PHE A 7 4.40 13.14 8.39
C PHE A 7 3.43 11.97 8.38
N ARG A 8 2.46 11.94 9.32
CA ARG A 8 1.43 10.91 9.35
C ARG A 8 0.57 10.93 8.09
N PHE A 9 0.12 12.11 7.66
CA PHE A 9 -0.69 12.24 6.45
C PHE A 9 0.04 11.73 5.20
N VAL A 10 1.30 12.13 5.01
CA VAL A 10 2.13 11.68 3.89
C VAL A 10 2.39 10.18 3.97
N PHE A 11 2.63 9.65 5.17
CA PHE A 11 2.82 8.22 5.40
C PHE A 11 1.57 7.40 5.02
N VAL A 12 0.38 7.83 5.47
CA VAL A 12 -0.90 7.18 5.13
C VAL A 12 -1.14 7.22 3.62
N LEU A 13 -0.91 8.37 2.98
CA LEU A 13 -1.06 8.49 1.53
C LEU A 13 -0.08 7.58 0.78
N TYR A 14 1.17 7.52 1.23
CA TYR A 14 2.18 6.60 0.70
C TYR A 14 1.73 5.15 0.85
N CYS A 15 1.31 4.72 2.05
CA CYS A 15 0.85 3.36 2.28
C CYS A 15 -0.37 3.01 1.44
N PHE A 16 -1.29 3.95 1.23
CA PHE A 16 -2.44 3.76 0.37
C PHE A 16 -2.04 3.56 -1.10
N THR A 17 -1.23 4.48 -1.65
CA THR A 17 -0.76 4.39 -3.05
C THR A 17 0.11 3.16 -3.28
N ALA A 18 1.04 2.88 -2.37
CA ALA A 18 1.88 1.68 -2.43
C ALA A 18 1.04 0.41 -2.30
N GLY A 19 0.08 0.38 -1.38
CA GLY A 19 -0.85 -0.74 -1.19
C GLY A 19 -1.63 -1.06 -2.45
N LEU A 20 -2.19 -0.04 -3.12
CA LEU A 20 -2.89 -0.20 -4.41
C LEU A 20 -1.97 -0.68 -5.53
N LEU A 21 -0.75 -0.15 -5.61
CA LEU A 21 0.24 -0.61 -6.58
C LEU A 21 0.58 -2.09 -6.36
N PHE A 22 0.93 -2.48 -5.13
CA PHE A 22 1.24 -3.89 -4.82
C PHE A 22 0.02 -4.81 -4.99
N LEU A 23 -1.19 -4.30 -4.77
CA LEU A 23 -2.41 -5.08 -4.97
C LEU A 23 -2.71 -5.30 -6.45
N TYR A 24 -2.65 -4.24 -7.26
CA TYR A 24 -3.13 -4.26 -8.65
C TYR A 24 -2.04 -4.57 -9.66
N THR A 25 -0.85 -3.96 -9.52
CA THR A 25 0.24 -4.07 -10.49
C THR A 25 0.58 -5.52 -10.83
N PRO A 26 0.70 -6.47 -9.88
CA PRO A 26 1.02 -7.86 -10.21
C PRO A 26 0.06 -8.50 -11.21
N TRP A 27 -1.19 -8.07 -11.30
CA TRP A 27 -2.20 -8.66 -12.19
C TRP A 27 -2.33 -7.96 -13.54
N THR A 28 -1.45 -7.01 -13.82
CA THR A 28 -1.43 -6.24 -15.08
C THR A 28 -0.27 -6.65 -15.97
N ALA A 29 -0.39 -6.40 -17.27
CA ALA A 29 0.71 -6.58 -18.23
C ALA A 29 1.95 -5.74 -17.89
N THR A 30 1.78 -4.64 -17.15
CA THR A 30 2.88 -3.81 -16.66
C THR A 30 3.81 -4.60 -15.72
N TRP A 31 3.29 -5.56 -14.95
CA TRP A 31 4.11 -6.44 -14.11
C TRP A 31 5.08 -7.26 -14.94
N ASP A 32 4.61 -7.85 -16.04
CA ASP A 32 5.44 -8.72 -16.87
C ASP A 32 6.56 -7.92 -17.55
N VAL A 33 6.28 -6.67 -17.94
CA VAL A 33 7.30 -5.72 -18.42
C VAL A 33 8.29 -5.35 -17.31
N LEU A 34 7.80 -5.06 -16.10
CA LEU A 34 8.64 -4.65 -14.97
C LEU A 34 9.60 -5.79 -14.58
N VAL A 35 9.05 -6.99 -14.40
CA VAL A 35 9.80 -8.21 -14.12
C VAL A 35 10.81 -8.48 -15.23
N GLY A 36 10.43 -8.33 -16.49
CA GLY A 36 11.33 -8.46 -17.65
C GLY A 36 12.54 -7.52 -17.66
N ASN A 37 12.47 -6.37 -16.98
CA ASN A 37 13.57 -5.39 -16.89
C ASN A 37 14.41 -5.55 -15.61
N LEU A 38 13.98 -6.39 -14.69
CA LEU A 38 14.67 -6.63 -13.42
C LEU A 38 15.78 -7.66 -13.64
N PRO A 39 16.99 -7.47 -13.06
CA PRO A 39 18.10 -8.42 -13.18
C PRO A 39 17.91 -9.70 -12.35
N PHE A 40 16.67 -9.99 -11.97
CA PHE A 40 16.28 -11.10 -11.11
C PHE A 40 15.66 -12.23 -11.94
N ASP A 41 15.54 -13.40 -11.33
CA ASP A 41 15.02 -14.58 -11.98
C ASP A 41 13.53 -14.42 -12.34
N LEU A 42 13.28 -14.22 -13.63
CA LEU A 42 11.95 -13.99 -14.24
C LEU A 42 10.99 -15.14 -13.91
N GLU A 43 11.52 -16.36 -13.80
CA GLU A 43 10.73 -17.57 -13.57
C GLU A 43 10.20 -17.66 -12.14
N LEU A 44 10.80 -16.93 -11.21
CA LEU A 44 10.36 -16.84 -9.82
C LEU A 44 9.31 -15.73 -9.64
N LEU A 45 9.60 -14.54 -10.20
CA LEU A 45 8.73 -13.35 -10.12
C LEU A 45 7.44 -13.46 -10.95
N GLY A 46 7.44 -14.29 -11.99
CA GLY A 46 6.24 -14.63 -12.76
C GLY A 46 5.29 -15.60 -12.07
N ARG A 47 5.70 -16.27 -10.98
CA ARG A 47 4.88 -17.31 -10.33
C ARG A 47 3.61 -16.70 -9.71
N PRO A 48 2.45 -17.37 -9.85
CA PRO A 48 1.21 -16.94 -9.21
C PRO A 48 1.34 -16.74 -7.69
N LEU A 49 2.18 -17.54 -7.04
CA LEU A 49 2.50 -17.41 -5.61
C LEU A 49 3.17 -16.08 -5.26
N VAL A 50 4.12 -15.61 -6.08
CA VAL A 50 4.82 -14.34 -5.83
C VAL A 50 3.89 -13.16 -6.11
N ARG A 51 3.08 -13.24 -7.17
CA ARG A 51 2.02 -12.25 -7.45
C ARG A 51 1.04 -12.16 -6.28
N GLY A 52 0.61 -13.31 -5.76
CA GLY A 52 -0.24 -13.39 -4.57
C GLY A 52 0.41 -12.83 -3.31
N ALA A 53 1.69 -13.10 -3.07
CA ALA A 53 2.44 -12.55 -1.94
C ALA A 53 2.56 -11.02 -2.02
N MET A 54 2.82 -10.47 -3.20
CA MET A 54 2.84 -9.02 -3.44
C MET A 54 1.47 -8.39 -3.17
N SER A 55 0.39 -9.02 -3.67
CA SER A 55 -0.96 -8.56 -3.38
C SER A 55 -1.33 -8.65 -1.90
N GLY A 56 -0.91 -9.71 -1.21
CA GLY A 56 -1.07 -9.84 0.24
C GLY A 56 -0.34 -8.72 1.00
N PHE A 57 0.87 -8.39 0.58
CA PHE A 57 1.62 -7.25 1.14
C PHE A 57 0.89 -5.91 0.89
N GLY A 58 0.32 -5.72 -0.30
CA GLY A 58 -0.52 -4.56 -0.62
C GLY A 58 -1.78 -4.49 0.25
N LEU A 59 -2.45 -5.62 0.51
CA LEU A 59 -3.61 -5.68 1.40
C LEU A 59 -3.25 -5.28 2.83
N VAL A 60 -2.11 -5.73 3.36
CA VAL A 60 -1.65 -5.32 4.71
C VAL A 60 -1.49 -3.79 4.80
N HIS A 61 -0.96 -3.16 3.75
CA HIS A 61 -0.85 -1.70 3.68
C HIS A 61 -2.22 -1.02 3.72
N LEU A 62 -3.19 -1.54 2.96
CA LEU A 62 -4.55 -0.98 2.93
C LEU A 62 -5.30 -1.18 4.25
N VAL A 63 -5.12 -2.32 4.91
CA VAL A 63 -5.69 -2.58 6.25
C VAL A 63 -5.12 -1.60 7.27
N TRP A 64 -3.82 -1.32 7.21
CA TRP A 64 -3.21 -0.34 8.11
C TRP A 64 -3.78 1.07 7.89
N VAL A 65 -3.91 1.49 6.62
CA VAL A 65 -4.56 2.77 6.27
C VAL A 65 -6.00 2.82 6.78
N ALA A 66 -6.76 1.73 6.60
CA ALA A 66 -8.15 1.65 7.08
C ALA A 66 -8.24 1.77 8.61
N ASN A 67 -7.32 1.14 9.35
CA ASN A 67 -7.28 1.24 10.81
C ASN A 67 -6.96 2.67 11.28
N GLU A 68 -5.95 3.32 10.67
CA GLU A 68 -5.61 4.71 11.00
C GLU A 68 -6.78 5.67 10.68
N LEU A 69 -7.50 5.43 9.58
CA LEU A 69 -8.65 6.23 9.20
C LEU A 69 -9.84 6.02 10.15
N ASP A 70 -10.10 4.78 10.57
CA ASP A 70 -11.15 4.46 11.55
C ASP A 70 -10.82 5.09 12.92
N GLU A 71 -9.56 5.05 13.36
CA GLU A 71 -9.12 5.77 14.56
C GLU A 71 -9.28 7.28 14.44
N ALA A 72 -8.94 7.86 13.29
CA ALA A 72 -9.12 9.29 13.03
C ALA A 72 -10.60 9.70 12.96
N LEU A 73 -11.48 8.86 12.41
CA LEU A 73 -12.92 9.10 12.32
C LEU A 73 -13.61 8.99 13.68
N ARG A 74 -13.21 8.01 14.50
CA ARG A 74 -13.73 7.84 15.88
C ARG A 74 -13.25 8.93 16.82
N ARG A 75 -12.14 9.58 16.47
CA ARG A 75 -11.67 10.79 17.13
C ARG A 75 -12.51 11.96 16.63
N GLU A 76 -13.80 11.97 17.00
CA GLU A 76 -14.64 13.14 16.81
C GLU A 76 -13.91 14.36 17.40
N PRO A 77 -13.86 15.50 16.70
CA PRO A 77 -13.32 16.71 17.29
C PRO A 77 -14.16 16.99 18.53
N GLU A 78 -13.53 17.02 19.70
CA GLU A 78 -14.08 17.72 20.85
C GLU A 78 -14.30 19.15 20.36
N VAL A 79 -15.55 19.44 19.98
CA VAL A 79 -16.03 20.78 19.70
C VAL A 79 -16.05 21.46 21.06
N ASP A 80 -14.87 21.93 21.49
CA ASP A 80 -14.74 22.86 22.59
C ASP A 80 -15.58 24.08 22.23
N GLY A 81 -16.68 24.25 22.98
CA GLY A 81 -17.63 25.35 22.85
C GLY A 81 -17.12 26.68 23.34
#